data_AF-A0A7W8ASR8-F1
#
_entry.id   AF-A0A7W8ASR8-F1
#
_cell.length_a   1.000
_cell.length_b   1.000
_cell.length_c   1.000
_cell.angle_alpha   90.00
_cell.angle_beta   90.00
_cell.angle_gamma   90.00
#
_symmetry.space_group_name_H-M   'P 1'
#
loop_
_entity.id
_entity.type
_entity.pdbx_description
1 polymer ?
#
loop_
_entity_poly.entity_id
_entity_poly.type
_entity_poly.pdbx_seq_one_letter_code
_entity_poly.pdbx_strand_id
1 'polypeptide(L)'
;MANPNKRRGTAWESAIRDYLNWYLGLVDETGAFRNPLSGENIRRAAQEGAKDVGDIHAAPFIIEAKDVKSPAVPTWLRQADVEARHAGFPYGVVVHKVRRAAVWNGRVHMSVRTWTRVRLALGMPAVEFAAAYGWTTSLRGLDTSRWYMTTTVWDLGRLLADYRSTVAGVSGHAAV
;
A
#
# COMPACT_ATOMS: atom_id res chain seq x y z
N MET A 1 27.01 -8.94 10.37
CA MET A 1 25.88 -9.86 10.16
C MET A 1 24.59 -9.03 10.03
N ALA A 2 23.83 -9.17 8.95
CA ALA A 2 22.56 -8.44 8.81
C ALA A 2 21.56 -8.93 9.87
N ASN A 3 20.94 -7.99 10.62
CA ASN A 3 19.93 -8.28 11.63
C ASN A 3 18.80 -9.16 11.02
N PRO A 4 18.50 -10.35 11.59
CA PRO A 4 17.47 -11.25 11.06
C PRO A 4 16.10 -10.59 10.88
N ASN A 5 15.72 -9.65 11.76
CA ASN A 5 14.47 -8.91 11.65
C ASN A 5 14.48 -7.95 10.46
N LYS A 6 15.62 -7.28 10.20
CA LYS A 6 15.78 -6.39 9.04
C LYS A 6 15.67 -7.20 7.74
N ARG A 7 16.33 -8.35 7.67
CA ARG A 7 16.23 -9.26 6.51
C ARG A 7 14.80 -9.73 6.26
N ARG A 8 14.05 -10.05 7.33
CA ARG A 8 12.65 -10.45 7.22
C ARG A 8 11.76 -9.31 6.70
N GLY A 9 11.95 -8.09 7.22
CA GLY A 9 11.27 -6.89 6.73
C GLY A 9 11.52 -6.65 5.24
N THR A 10 12.80 -6.61 4.84
CA THR A 10 13.20 -6.44 3.43
C THR A 10 12.64 -7.53 2.52
N ALA A 11 12.59 -8.80 2.96
CA ALA A 11 11.98 -9.87 2.20
C ALA A 11 10.46 -9.66 2.02
N TRP A 12 9.77 -9.16 3.04
CA TRP A 12 8.35 -8.85 2.95
C TRP A 12 8.07 -7.68 2.00
N GLU A 13 8.86 -6.60 2.09
CA GLU A 13 8.75 -5.45 1.19
C GLU A 13 8.94 -5.86 -0.27
N SER A 14 10.00 -6.61 -0.58
CA SER A 14 10.26 -7.11 -1.93
C SER A 14 9.11 -7.99 -2.43
N ALA A 15 8.58 -8.87 -1.58
CA ALA A 15 7.49 -9.76 -1.97
C ALA A 15 6.21 -8.99 -2.33
N ILE A 16 5.86 -7.92 -1.60
CA ILE A 16 4.73 -7.04 -1.93
C ILE A 16 4.97 -6.35 -3.28
N ARG A 17 6.15 -5.72 -3.44
CA ARG A 17 6.54 -5.04 -4.68
C ARG A 17 6.42 -5.96 -5.89
N ASP A 18 7.00 -7.16 -5.79
CA ASP A 18 7.06 -8.13 -6.89
C ASP A 18 5.67 -8.64 -7.23
N TYR A 19 4.88 -8.99 -6.21
CA TYR A 19 3.49 -9.42 -6.42
C TYR A 19 2.66 -8.35 -7.12
N LEU A 20 2.71 -7.10 -6.68
CA LEU A 20 1.86 -6.05 -7.26
C LEU A 20 2.31 -5.67 -8.68
N ASN A 21 3.62 -5.63 -8.95
CA ASN A 21 4.11 -5.41 -10.32
C ASN A 21 3.70 -6.55 -11.26
N TRP A 22 3.79 -7.80 -10.81
CA TRP A 22 3.30 -8.95 -11.57
C TRP A 22 1.78 -8.85 -11.80
N TYR A 23 1.01 -8.58 -10.75
CA TYR A 23 -0.44 -8.46 -10.82
C TYR A 23 -0.90 -7.41 -11.82
N LEU A 24 -0.22 -6.27 -11.86
CA LEU A 24 -0.52 -5.14 -12.74
C LEU A 24 0.10 -5.29 -14.14
N GLY A 25 0.78 -6.41 -14.43
CA GLY A 25 1.42 -6.65 -15.72
C GLY A 25 2.59 -5.70 -16.03
N LEU A 26 3.20 -5.08 -15.02
CA LEU A 26 4.27 -4.10 -15.17
C LEU A 26 5.64 -4.75 -15.42
N VAL A 27 5.73 -6.07 -15.22
CA VAL A 27 6.92 -6.88 -15.46
C VAL A 27 6.65 -8.00 -16.46
N ASP A 28 7.73 -8.53 -17.04
CA ASP A 28 7.72 -9.72 -17.88
C ASP A 28 7.78 -11.02 -17.05
N GLU A 29 7.86 -12.17 -17.72
CA GLU A 29 7.96 -13.50 -17.11
C GLU A 29 9.24 -13.71 -16.27
N THR A 30 10.26 -12.87 -16.45
CA THR A 30 11.51 -12.92 -15.67
C THR A 30 11.47 -11.97 -14.46
N GLY A 31 10.44 -11.11 -14.38
CA GLY A 31 10.31 -10.08 -13.35
C GLY A 31 10.98 -8.76 -13.72
N ALA A 32 11.46 -8.57 -14.95
CA ALA A 32 12.01 -7.31 -15.41
C ALA A 32 10.89 -6.33 -15.82
N PHE A 33 11.06 -5.03 -15.53
CA PHE A 33 10.06 -4.03 -15.90
C PHE A 33 9.89 -3.93 -17.40
N ARG A 34 8.65 -4.01 -17.89
CA ARG A 34 8.32 -3.82 -19.31
C ARG A 34 8.66 -2.42 -19.80
N ASN A 35 8.46 -1.43 -18.94
CA ASN A 35 8.92 -0.06 -19.15
C ASN A 35 9.61 0.44 -17.86
N PRO A 36 10.95 0.40 -17.78
CA PRO A 36 11.70 0.84 -16.60
C PRO A 36 11.48 2.30 -16.20
N LEU A 37 11.09 3.17 -17.15
CA LEU A 37 10.87 4.60 -16.91
C LEU A 37 9.41 4.93 -16.54
N SER A 38 8.52 3.93 -16.50
CA SER A 38 7.14 4.16 -16.10
C SER A 38 7.04 4.58 -14.62
N GLY A 39 6.35 5.69 -14.36
CA GLY A 39 5.99 6.14 -13.02
C GLY A 39 4.92 5.27 -12.35
N GLU A 40 4.39 4.27 -13.04
CA GLU A 40 3.46 3.28 -12.51
C GLU A 40 4.16 2.12 -11.81
N ASN A 41 5.45 1.93 -12.09
CA ASN A 41 6.24 0.85 -11.52
C ASN A 41 6.27 0.95 -10.00
N ILE A 42 5.99 -0.17 -9.35
CA ILE A 42 6.02 -0.24 -7.89
C ILE A 42 7.47 -0.44 -7.47
N ARG A 43 7.99 0.50 -6.67
CA ARG A 43 9.40 0.54 -6.27
C ARG A 43 9.51 0.53 -4.75
N ARG A 44 10.55 -0.12 -4.23
CA ARG A 44 10.97 0.14 -2.85
C ARG A 44 11.68 1.49 -2.83
N ALA A 45 11.39 2.32 -1.84
CA ALA A 45 12.06 3.61 -1.71
C ALA A 45 13.55 3.38 -1.36
N ALA A 46 14.44 4.11 -2.01
CA ALA A 46 15.79 4.25 -1.51
C ALA A 46 15.74 5.17 -0.27
N GLN A 47 16.42 4.79 0.82
CA GLN A 47 16.57 5.69 1.97
C GLN A 47 17.52 6.83 1.57
N GLU A 48 17.00 7.89 0.97
CA GLU A 48 17.76 9.09 0.64
C GLU A 48 17.20 10.29 1.41
N GLY A 49 18.01 10.83 2.32
CA GLY A 49 17.68 12.03 3.11
C GLY A 49 17.15 11.76 4.53
N ALA A 50 16.82 12.84 5.23
CA ALA A 50 16.39 12.82 6.63
C ALA A 50 14.90 12.51 6.84
N LYS A 51 14.10 12.51 5.77
CA LYS A 51 12.65 12.29 5.83
C LYS A 51 12.33 10.87 5.40
N ASP A 52 11.55 10.17 6.22
CA ASP A 52 10.97 8.88 5.83
C ASP A 52 9.88 9.11 4.77
N VAL A 53 10.01 8.40 3.65
CA VAL A 53 9.11 8.45 2.47
C VAL A 53 8.37 7.13 2.26
N GLY A 54 8.41 6.25 3.27
CA GLY A 54 7.75 4.95 3.30
C GLY A 54 8.51 3.85 2.58
N ASP A 55 8.13 2.59 2.82
CA ASP A 55 8.85 1.42 2.32
C ASP A 55 8.70 1.20 0.81
N ILE A 56 7.47 1.36 0.28
CA ILE A 56 7.13 1.05 -1.11
C ILE A 56 6.26 2.17 -1.71
N HIS A 57 6.65 2.63 -2.90
CA HIS A 57 5.95 3.61 -3.70
C HIS A 57 5.08 2.88 -4.73
N ALA A 58 3.76 3.04 -4.63
CA ALA A 58 2.78 2.39 -5.48
C ALA A 58 1.65 3.37 -5.83
N ALA A 59 1.92 4.34 -6.71
CA ALA A 59 1.01 5.45 -7.01
C ALA A 59 -0.45 4.98 -7.23
N PRO A 60 -1.44 5.56 -6.52
CA PRO A 60 -1.38 6.76 -5.66
C PRO A 60 -0.98 6.54 -4.19
N PHE A 61 -0.52 5.35 -3.80
CA PHE A 61 -0.27 4.98 -2.41
C PHE A 61 1.22 4.96 -2.06
N ILE A 62 1.53 5.36 -0.82
CA ILE A 62 2.70 4.87 -0.08
C ILE A 62 2.26 3.69 0.77
N ILE A 63 3.06 2.62 0.71
CA ILE A 63 2.86 1.40 1.49
C ILE A 63 3.93 1.33 2.57
N GLU A 64 3.48 1.26 3.82
CA GLU A 64 4.28 0.89 4.98
C GLU A 64 4.13 -0.62 5.24
N ALA A 65 5.22 -1.38 5.17
CA ALA A 65 5.22 -2.83 5.22
C ALA A 65 5.61 -3.35 6.60
N LYS A 66 4.74 -4.15 7.23
CA LYS A 66 5.00 -4.70 8.58
C LYS A 66 5.00 -6.23 8.55
N ASP A 67 6.10 -6.85 8.99
CA ASP A 67 6.16 -8.28 9.34
C ASP A 67 6.50 -8.45 10.83
N VAL A 68 5.47 -8.35 11.66
CA VAL A 68 5.55 -8.47 13.11
C VAL A 68 4.39 -9.30 13.67
N LYS A 69 4.62 -9.91 14.83
CA LYS A 69 3.64 -10.78 15.50
C LYS A 69 2.42 -10.02 16.03
N SER A 70 2.64 -8.85 16.64
CA SER A 70 1.59 -8.09 17.33
C SER A 70 1.26 -6.82 16.54
N PRO A 71 0.02 -6.69 16.04
CA PRO A 71 -0.34 -5.55 15.21
C PRO A 71 -0.60 -4.27 16.00
N ALA A 72 0.02 -3.17 15.57
CA ALA A 72 -0.18 -1.81 16.10
C ALA A 72 -0.75 -0.86 15.02
N VAL A 73 -1.79 -1.33 14.32
CA VAL A 73 -2.34 -0.71 13.09
C VAL A 73 -2.59 0.79 13.20
N PRO A 74 -3.25 1.34 14.25
CA PRO A 74 -3.48 2.78 14.32
C PRO A 74 -2.18 3.61 14.32
N THR A 75 -1.12 3.10 14.97
CA THR A 75 0.18 3.77 14.97
C THR A 75 0.84 3.73 13.60
N TRP A 76 0.80 2.58 12.93
CA TRP A 76 1.36 2.42 11.59
C TRP A 76 0.63 3.26 10.54
N LEU A 77 -0.68 3.40 10.65
CA LEU A 77 -1.46 4.26 9.74
C LEU A 77 -1.08 5.73 9.89
N ARG A 78 -0.87 6.21 11.12
CA ARG A 78 -0.38 7.58 11.33
C ARG A 78 1.00 7.81 10.71
N GLN A 79 1.88 6.82 10.81
CA GLN A 79 3.20 6.85 10.17
C GLN A 79 3.06 6.89 8.63
N ALA A 80 2.31 5.96 8.05
CA ALA A 80 2.09 5.89 6.60
C ALA A 80 1.46 7.18 6.04
N ASP A 81 0.53 7.80 6.77
CA ASP A 81 -0.08 9.08 6.37
C ASP A 81 0.92 10.26 6.43
N VAL A 82 1.95 10.21 7.27
CA VAL A 82 3.05 11.19 7.30
C VAL A 82 4.01 10.95 6.14
N GLU A 83 4.41 9.71 5.92
CA GLU A 83 5.32 9.31 4.84
C GLU A 83 4.73 9.59 3.45
N ALA A 84 3.44 9.34 3.25
CA ALA A 84 2.75 9.71 2.02
C ALA A 84 2.88 11.21 1.72
N ARG A 85 2.72 12.06 2.74
CA ARG A 85 2.90 13.51 2.59
C ARG A 85 4.34 13.88 2.27
N HIS A 86 5.32 13.25 2.91
CA HIS A 86 6.74 13.48 2.60
C HIS A 86 7.10 13.07 1.18
N ALA A 87 6.54 11.96 0.69
CA ALA A 87 6.77 11.43 -0.65
C ALA A 87 5.97 12.15 -1.73
N GLY A 88 5.03 13.05 -1.37
CA GLY A 88 4.16 13.73 -2.32
C GLY A 88 2.98 12.88 -2.83
N PHE A 89 2.66 11.77 -2.16
CA PHE A 89 1.56 10.89 -2.49
C PHE A 89 0.29 11.26 -1.69
N PRO A 90 -0.90 11.10 -2.27
CA PRO A 90 -2.15 11.47 -1.61
C PRO A 90 -2.54 10.55 -0.46
N TYR A 91 -2.05 9.30 -0.44
CA TYR A 91 -2.54 8.25 0.46
C TYR A 91 -1.42 7.39 1.06
N GLY A 92 -1.50 7.14 2.37
CA GLY A 92 -0.72 6.12 3.05
C GLY A 92 -1.57 4.89 3.35
N VAL A 93 -1.01 3.70 3.19
CA VAL A 93 -1.60 2.41 3.59
C VAL A 93 -0.57 1.54 4.29
N VAL A 94 -1.05 0.60 5.10
CA VAL A 94 -0.18 -0.37 5.78
C VAL A 94 -0.44 -1.76 5.23
N VAL A 95 0.62 -2.52 4.94
CA VAL A 95 0.54 -3.90 4.51
C VAL A 95 1.20 -4.82 5.55
N HIS A 96 0.37 -5.54 6.30
CA HIS A 96 0.78 -6.42 7.39
C HIS A 96 0.81 -7.89 6.96
N LYS A 97 1.94 -8.57 7.21
CA LYS A 97 2.11 -10.00 6.93
C LYS A 97 1.20 -10.86 7.80
N VAL A 98 0.40 -11.71 7.15
CA VAL A 98 -0.24 -12.86 7.81
C VAL A 98 0.74 -14.02 7.85
N ARG A 99 1.05 -14.52 9.06
CA ARG A 99 2.01 -15.61 9.29
C ARG A 99 1.62 -16.86 8.48
N ARG A 100 2.57 -17.44 7.75
CA ARG A 100 2.41 -18.63 6.87
C ARG A 100 1.42 -18.49 5.72
N ALA A 101 0.85 -17.31 5.48
CA ALA A 101 0.03 -17.06 4.30
C ALA A 101 0.91 -16.68 3.10
N ALA A 102 0.35 -16.76 1.90
CA ALA A 102 0.97 -16.15 0.72
C ALA A 102 0.96 -14.61 0.78
N VAL A 103 1.64 -13.95 -0.17
CA VAL A 103 1.74 -12.48 -0.23
C VAL A 103 0.38 -11.83 -0.45
N TRP A 104 -0.41 -12.36 -1.39
CA TRP A 104 -1.73 -11.84 -1.75
C TRP A 104 -2.73 -11.83 -0.58
N ASN A 105 -2.52 -12.68 0.42
CA ASN A 105 -3.30 -12.75 1.66
C ASN A 105 -2.79 -11.80 2.76
N GLY A 106 -1.78 -10.98 2.51
CA GLY A 106 -1.37 -9.90 3.42
C GLY A 106 -2.55 -8.97 3.72
N ARG A 107 -2.62 -8.43 4.94
CA ARG A 107 -3.68 -7.50 5.33
C ARG A 107 -3.31 -6.09 4.97
N VAL A 108 -4.17 -5.42 4.23
CA VAL A 108 -4.02 -4.02 3.86
C VAL A 108 -4.93 -3.20 4.76
N HIS A 109 -4.38 -2.19 5.40
CA HIS A 109 -5.12 -1.28 6.26
C HIS A 109 -5.06 0.14 5.73
N MET A 110 -6.17 0.86 5.84
CA MET A 110 -6.24 2.30 5.58
C MET A 110 -7.10 3.00 6.63
N SER A 111 -6.79 4.26 6.93
CA SER A 111 -7.64 5.07 7.79
C SER A 111 -9.02 5.26 7.14
N VAL A 112 -10.07 5.47 7.96
CA VAL A 112 -11.42 5.79 7.44
C VAL A 112 -11.40 7.02 6.52
N ARG A 113 -10.52 7.99 6.82
CA ARG A 113 -10.30 9.18 5.99
C ARG A 113 -9.73 8.81 4.62
N THR A 114 -8.67 8.01 4.56
CA THR A 114 -8.07 7.56 3.29
C THR A 114 -9.07 6.74 2.49
N TRP A 115 -9.76 5.79 3.12
CA TRP A 115 -10.81 4.99 2.49
C TRP A 115 -11.90 5.85 1.87
N THR A 116 -12.37 6.86 2.60
CA THR A 116 -13.39 7.79 2.11
C THR A 116 -12.90 8.59 0.92
N ARG A 117 -11.65 9.08 0.93
CA ARG A 117 -11.09 9.84 -0.18
C ARG A 117 -10.90 8.98 -1.43
N VAL A 118 -10.47 7.73 -1.28
CA VAL A 118 -10.26 6.81 -2.41
C VAL A 118 -11.60 6.48 -3.07
N ARG A 119 -12.63 6.09 -2.31
CA ARG A 119 -13.93 5.78 -2.90
C ARG A 119 -14.56 6.99 -3.61
N LEU A 120 -14.38 8.20 -3.07
CA LEU A 120 -14.90 9.42 -3.67
C LEU A 120 -14.17 9.76 -4.98
N ALA A 121 -12.85 9.55 -5.02
CA ALA A 121 -12.08 9.69 -6.26
C ALA A 121 -12.52 8.72 -7.36
N LEU A 122 -12.99 7.52 -6.97
CA LEU A 122 -13.58 6.54 -7.89
C LEU A 122 -15.07 6.76 -8.18
N GLY A 123 -15.71 7.76 -7.57
CA GLY A 123 -17.15 7.98 -7.71
C GLY A 123 -18.03 6.89 -7.07
N MET A 124 -17.48 6.06 -6.17
CA MET A 124 -18.17 4.90 -5.61
C MET A 124 -18.87 5.20 -4.27
N PRO A 125 -20.15 4.79 -4.12
CA PRO A 125 -20.82 4.71 -2.83
C PRO A 125 -20.07 3.79 -1.84
N ALA A 126 -20.27 4.04 -0.55
CA ALA A 126 -19.59 3.32 0.52
C ALA A 126 -19.78 1.79 0.47
N VAL A 127 -21.01 1.33 0.26
CA VAL A 127 -21.37 -0.10 0.23
C VAL A 127 -20.77 -0.78 -0.99
N GLU A 128 -20.84 -0.13 -2.15
CA GLU A 128 -20.28 -0.65 -3.40
C GLU A 128 -18.76 -0.78 -3.31
N PHE A 129 -18.08 0.28 -2.86
CA PHE A 129 -16.63 0.25 -2.67
C PHE A 129 -16.21 -0.83 -1.67
N ALA A 130 -16.96 -1.01 -0.58
CA ALA A 130 -16.70 -2.07 0.39
C ALA A 130 -16.81 -3.47 -0.23
N ALA A 131 -17.86 -3.72 -1.02
CA ALA A 131 -18.11 -4.99 -1.66
C ALA A 131 -17.08 -5.30 -2.77
N ALA A 132 -16.75 -4.32 -3.62
CA ALA A 132 -15.84 -4.49 -4.75
C ALA A 132 -14.44 -4.94 -4.32
N TYR A 133 -13.95 -4.42 -3.20
CA TYR A 133 -12.58 -4.62 -2.71
C TYR A 133 -12.54 -5.28 -1.33
N GLY A 134 -13.59 -5.99 -0.91
CA GLY A 134 -13.57 -6.84 0.30
C GLY A 134 -13.26 -6.10 1.62
N TRP A 135 -13.66 -4.83 1.75
CA TRP A 135 -13.35 -4.04 2.93
C TRP A 135 -14.15 -4.49 4.16
N THR A 136 -13.45 -4.64 5.28
CA THR A 136 -14.04 -4.86 6.60
C THR A 136 -13.63 -3.74 7.56
N THR A 137 -14.53 -3.37 8.47
CA THR A 137 -14.31 -2.27 9.41
C THR A 137 -13.72 -2.80 10.71
N SER A 138 -12.71 -2.13 11.24
CA SER A 138 -12.18 -2.37 12.59
C SER A 138 -12.49 -1.18 13.49
N LEU A 139 -13.45 -1.37 14.40
CA LEU A 139 -13.91 -0.36 15.35
C LEU A 139 -13.26 -0.61 16.71
N ARG A 140 -12.34 0.28 17.13
CA ARG A 140 -11.60 0.15 18.40
C ARG A 140 -12.03 1.23 19.39
N GLY A 141 -13.14 0.99 20.09
CA GLY A 141 -13.72 1.92 21.04
C GLY A 141 -14.37 3.13 20.35
N LEU A 142 -14.66 4.18 21.13
CA LEU A 142 -15.31 5.41 20.64
C LEU A 142 -14.34 6.39 19.97
N ASP A 143 -13.04 6.20 20.14
CA ASP A 143 -12.00 6.99 19.49
C ASP A 143 -11.91 6.62 18.00
N THR A 144 -12.60 7.40 17.16
CA THR A 144 -12.69 7.18 15.71
C THR A 144 -11.33 7.31 15.02
N SER A 145 -10.33 7.94 15.65
CA SER A 145 -8.95 7.98 15.12
C SER A 145 -8.28 6.60 15.13
N ARG A 146 -8.85 5.63 15.86
CA ARG A 146 -8.39 4.24 15.92
C ARG A 146 -9.18 3.31 15.00
N TRP A 147 -10.16 3.84 14.27
CA TRP A 147 -10.94 3.08 13.31
C TRP A 147 -10.20 2.99 11.98
N TYR A 148 -10.27 1.84 11.34
CA TYR A 148 -9.63 1.62 10.04
C TYR A 148 -10.36 0.55 9.25
N MET A 149 -10.11 0.55 7.95
CA MET A 149 -10.64 -0.42 7.00
C MET A 149 -9.56 -1.44 6.68
N THR A 150 -9.93 -2.71 6.54
CA THR A 150 -9.01 -3.81 6.23
C THR A 150 -9.46 -4.58 5.01
N THR A 151 -8.53 -4.87 4.10
CA THR A 151 -8.70 -5.77 2.95
C THR A 151 -7.45 -6.64 2.74
N THR A 152 -7.28 -7.25 1.57
CA THR A 152 -6.15 -8.08 1.18
C THR A 152 -5.22 -7.39 0.18
N VAL A 153 -3.99 -7.90 0.03
CA VAL A 153 -3.05 -7.40 -0.99
C VAL A 153 -3.58 -7.71 -2.40
N TRP A 154 -4.34 -8.80 -2.57
CA TRP A 154 -5.08 -9.08 -3.81
C TRP A 154 -6.03 -7.93 -4.17
N ASP A 155 -6.89 -7.53 -3.24
CA ASP A 155 -7.86 -6.45 -3.47
C ASP A 155 -7.20 -5.08 -3.62
N LEU A 156 -6.05 -4.85 -2.98
CA LEU A 156 -5.23 -3.66 -3.24
C LEU A 156 -4.69 -3.62 -4.68
N GLY A 157 -4.30 -4.77 -5.24
CA GLY A 157 -3.90 -4.87 -6.64
C GLY A 157 -5.02 -4.48 -7.60
N ARG A 158 -6.24 -4.96 -7.34
CA ARG A 158 -7.46 -4.58 -8.08
C ARG A 158 -7.74 -3.09 -7.96
N LEU A 159 -7.71 -2.57 -6.73
CA LEU A 159 -7.93 -1.16 -6.44
C LEU A 159 -6.92 -0.26 -7.17
N LEU A 160 -5.65 -0.67 -7.21
CA LEU A 160 -4.60 0.06 -7.94
C LEU A 160 -4.89 0.11 -9.44
N ALA A 161 -5.29 -1.01 -10.05
CA ALA A 161 -5.65 -1.07 -11.46
C ALA A 161 -6.83 -0.14 -11.76
N ASP A 162 -7.93 -0.29 -11.02
CA ASP A 162 -9.17 0.48 -11.21
C ASP A 162 -8.95 1.98 -10.95
N TYR A 163 -8.13 2.33 -9.96
CA TYR A 163 -7.79 3.74 -9.70
C TYR A 163 -6.99 4.36 -10.85
N ARG A 164 -5.98 3.67 -11.37
CA ARG A 164 -5.14 4.17 -12.46
C ARG A 164 -5.91 4.30 -13.78
N SER A 165 -6.87 3.41 -14.04
CA SER A 165 -7.72 3.52 -15.23
C SER A 165 -8.79 4.60 -15.12
N THR A 166 -9.19 4.97 -13.90
CA THR A 166 -10.31 5.90 -13.65
C THR A 166 -9.85 7.34 -13.39
N VAL A 167 -8.76 7.51 -12.65
CA VAL A 167 -8.29 8.82 -12.19
C VAL A 167 -7.07 9.24 -13.01
N ALA A 168 -7.22 10.32 -13.79
CA ALA A 168 -6.15 10.84 -14.64
C ALA A 168 -4.96 11.39 -13.82
N GLY A 169 -3.74 11.27 -14.37
CA GLY A 169 -2.53 11.90 -13.82
C GLY A 169 -1.85 11.16 -12.66
N VAL A 170 -2.19 9.89 -12.43
CA VAL A 170 -1.70 9.08 -11.29
C VAL A 170 -0.46 8.28 -11.68
N SER A 171 0.53 8.94 -12.25
CA SER A 171 1.88 8.40 -12.40
C SER A 171 2.75 9.03 -11.33
N GLY A 172 3.48 8.21 -10.55
CA GLY A 172 4.40 8.71 -9.54
C GLY A 172 5.33 9.73 -10.18
N HIS A 173 5.37 10.95 -9.64
CA HIS A 173 6.37 11.90 -10.06
C HIS A 173 7.73 11.24 -9.81
N ALA A 174 8.46 10.96 -10.88
CA ALA A 174 9.89 10.79 -10.78
C ALA A 174 10.42 12.14 -10.31
N ALA A 175 10.56 12.30 -8.99
CA ALA A 175 11.33 13.39 -8.43
C ALA A 175 12.75 13.22 -8.97
N VAL A 176 13.17 14.22 -9.74
CA VAL A 176 14.55 14.43 -10.22
C VAL A 176 15.48 14.59 -9.01
#